data_AF-A0A7G2C730-F1
#
_entry.id   AF-A0A7G2C730-F1
#
_cell.length_a   1.000
_cell.length_b   1.000
_cell.length_c   1.000
_cell.angle_alpha   90.00
_cell.angle_beta   90.00
_cell.angle_gamma   90.00
#
_symmetry.space_group_name_H-M   'P 1'
#
loop_
_entity.id
_entity.type
_entity.pdbx_description
1 polymer ?
#
loop_
_entity_poly.entity_id
_entity_poly.type
_entity_poly.pdbx_seq_one_letter_code
_entity_poly.pdbx_strand_id
1 'polypeptide(L)'
;MQPVPKVIVFDLDGTLWNPEMYQLSGGSPFTIPRNNNTNKKGKQNDHETNNNNKKEEEPSYDALLDRSGTAVRLIGETRQVLTTLLNDPRYAETYVAVSSTCDEPHWAAELLEKFKLEKINHNNQNKKEWVPMGSLFTDLKEVYYASKADQHRTILKK
;
A
#
# COMPACT_ATOMS: atom_id res chain seq x y z
N MET A 1 18.31 -7.19 25.37
CA MET A 1 17.54 -6.89 24.14
C MET A 1 16.13 -6.53 24.55
N GLN A 2 15.47 -5.59 23.87
CA GLN A 2 14.04 -5.36 24.12
C GLN A 2 13.23 -6.53 23.56
N PRO A 3 12.17 -6.97 24.25
CA PRO A 3 11.30 -8.02 23.74
C PRO A 3 10.59 -7.55 22.46
N VAL A 4 10.50 -8.43 21.46
CA VAL A 4 9.69 -8.21 20.25
C VAL A 4 8.31 -8.83 20.43
N PRO A 5 7.24 -8.22 19.89
CA PRO A 5 5.91 -8.83 19.88
C PRO A 5 5.93 -10.20 19.20
N LYS A 6 5.15 -11.15 19.70
CA LYS A 6 4.96 -12.46 19.03
C LYS A 6 3.89 -12.42 17.95
N VAL A 7 2.97 -11.46 18.04
CA VAL A 7 1.88 -11.28 17.09
C VAL A 7 1.69 -9.78 16.84
N ILE A 8 1.51 -9.41 15.58
CA ILE A 8 1.10 -8.07 15.15
C ILE A 8 -0.09 -8.25 14.19
N VAL A 9 -1.19 -7.57 14.47
CA VAL A 9 -2.41 -7.62 13.64
C VAL A 9 -2.71 -6.22 13.15
N PHE A 10 -2.96 -6.09 11.84
CA PHE A 10 -3.35 -4.83 11.21
C PHE A 10 -4.82 -4.86 10.80
N ASP A 11 -5.55 -3.77 11.08
CA ASP A 11 -6.73 -3.40 10.28
C ASP A 11 -6.27 -2.88 8.90
N LEU A 12 -7.21 -2.68 7.97
CA LEU A 12 -6.92 -2.24 6.59
C LEU A 12 -7.31 -0.78 6.35
N ASP A 13 -8.59 -0.52 6.08
CA ASP A 13 -9.11 0.82 5.76
C ASP A 13 -8.84 1.81 6.89
N GLY A 14 -8.23 2.96 6.58
CA GLY A 14 -7.87 3.98 7.57
C GLY A 14 -6.65 3.60 8.44
N THR A 15 -6.07 2.43 8.22
CA THR A 15 -4.85 1.96 8.90
C THR A 15 -3.68 1.86 7.93
N LEU A 16 -3.80 1.00 6.90
CA LEU A 16 -2.74 0.81 5.91
C LEU A 16 -2.86 1.77 4.72
N TRP A 17 -4.09 2.16 4.35
CA TRP A 17 -4.33 3.02 3.20
C TRP A 17 -5.51 3.97 3.37
N ASN A 18 -5.53 4.99 2.51
CA ASN A 18 -6.60 5.96 2.37
C ASN A 18 -6.83 6.27 0.87
N PRO A 19 -8.06 6.47 0.40
CA PRO A 19 -9.33 6.45 1.15
C PRO A 19 -9.76 5.02 1.56
N GLU A 20 -10.74 4.94 2.45
CA GLU A 20 -11.42 3.69 2.81
C GLU A 20 -12.20 3.14 1.62
N MET A 21 -12.42 1.82 1.52
CA MET A 21 -13.03 1.24 0.33
C MET A 21 -14.45 1.77 0.03
N TYR A 22 -15.27 2.01 1.06
CA TYR A 22 -16.63 2.56 0.87
C TYR A 22 -16.64 3.99 0.32
N GLN A 23 -15.51 4.70 0.39
CA GLN A 23 -15.38 6.07 -0.11
C GLN A 23 -15.05 6.11 -1.61
N LEU A 24 -14.76 4.96 -2.23
CA LEU A 24 -14.46 4.87 -3.65
C LEU A 24 -15.72 4.76 -4.49
N SER A 25 -15.79 5.52 -5.59
CA SER A 25 -16.88 5.44 -6.55
C SER A 25 -16.63 4.45 -7.68
N GLY A 26 -15.36 4.19 -8.02
CA GLY A 26 -14.98 3.32 -9.13
C GLY A 26 -14.64 1.91 -8.67
N GLY A 27 -13.86 1.81 -7.59
CA GLY A 27 -13.40 0.55 -7.03
C GLY A 27 -12.52 -0.27 -7.98
N SER A 28 -12.48 -1.58 -7.75
CA SER A 28 -11.75 -2.57 -8.55
C SER A 28 -12.18 -2.61 -10.04
N PRO A 29 -11.28 -2.93 -11.00
CA PRO A 29 -9.86 -3.24 -10.79
C PRO A 29 -9.00 -1.98 -10.64
N PHE A 30 -8.01 -2.08 -9.77
CA PHE A 30 -7.05 -1.01 -9.51
C PHE A 30 -5.91 -1.01 -10.54
N THR A 31 -5.31 0.14 -10.81
CA THR A 31 -4.19 0.26 -11.76
C THR A 31 -3.05 1.06 -11.17
N ILE A 32 -1.82 0.77 -11.60
CA ILE A 32 -0.66 1.59 -11.20
C ILE A 32 -0.73 2.91 -11.98
N PRO A 33 -0.63 4.07 -11.31
CA PRO A 33 -0.56 5.36 -12.00
C PRO A 33 0.59 5.35 -13.01
N ARG A 34 0.32 5.74 -14.25
CA ARG A 34 1.40 5.95 -15.24
C ARG A 34 2.11 7.26 -14.90
N ASN A 35 3.44 7.23 -14.83
CA ASN A 35 4.27 8.43 -14.86
C ASN A 35 4.15 9.09 -16.24
N ASN A 36 3.06 9.82 -16.45
CA ASN A 36 2.91 10.66 -17.61
C ASN A 36 3.71 11.93 -17.34
N ASN A 37 4.93 12.00 -17.90
CA ASN A 37 5.63 13.25 -18.11
C ASN A 37 4.85 14.07 -19.15
N THR A 38 3.67 14.58 -18.78
CA THR A 38 2.93 15.54 -19.59
C THR A 38 3.62 16.86 -19.42
N ASN A 39 4.35 17.25 -20.46
CA ASN A 39 4.72 18.63 -20.73
C ASN A 39 3.59 19.56 -20.30
N LYS A 40 3.74 20.21 -19.14
CA LYS A 40 3.10 21.50 -18.89
C LYS A 40 3.66 22.43 -19.96
N LYS A 41 2.94 22.62 -21.07
CA LYS A 41 3.11 23.77 -21.95
C LYS A 41 2.73 25.03 -21.15
N GLY A 42 3.64 25.47 -20.30
CA GLY A 42 3.77 26.85 -19.86
C GLY A 42 4.93 27.45 -20.63
N LYS A 43 4.66 28.46 -21.47
CA LYS A 43 5.69 29.28 -22.12
C LYS A 43 6.69 29.78 -21.08
N GLN A 44 7.96 29.48 -21.25
CA GLN A 44 9.02 30.44 -20.97
C GLN A 44 10.24 30.08 -21.82
N ASN A 45 10.68 31.08 -22.58
CA ASN A 45 11.88 31.02 -23.39
C ASN A 45 13.12 31.06 -22.46
N ASP A 46 14.25 30.71 -23.09
CA ASP A 46 15.61 31.12 -22.77
C ASP A 46 16.52 30.03 -22.15
N HIS A 47 17.56 29.78 -22.95
CA HIS A 47 18.86 29.16 -22.75
C HIS A 47 19.15 28.21 -21.57
N GLU A 48 19.73 27.07 -21.97
CA GLU A 48 20.93 26.44 -21.41
C GLU A 48 20.85 25.19 -20.51
N THR A 49 21.68 24.24 -20.94
CA THR A 49 22.23 23.03 -20.30
C THR A 49 21.36 21.75 -20.25
N ASN A 50 21.50 20.95 -21.30
CA ASN A 50 21.15 19.52 -21.35
C ASN A 50 22.08 18.70 -20.43
N ASN A 51 21.71 18.54 -19.17
CA ASN A 51 22.21 17.43 -18.34
C ASN A 51 21.20 16.27 -18.40
N ASN A 52 21.35 15.42 -19.42
CA ASN A 52 20.53 14.22 -19.64
C ASN A 52 20.85 13.08 -18.65
N ASN A 53 20.83 13.36 -17.35
CA ASN A 53 20.69 12.33 -16.33
C ASN A 53 19.21 12.18 -16.00
N LYS A 54 18.44 11.63 -16.95
CA LYS A 54 17.11 11.08 -16.64
C LYS A 54 17.34 9.91 -15.69
N LYS A 55 17.30 10.17 -14.38
CA LYS A 55 16.99 9.10 -13.42
C LYS A 55 15.63 8.55 -13.85
N GLU A 56 15.60 7.29 -14.24
CA GLU A 56 14.35 6.55 -14.36
C GLU A 56 13.65 6.68 -13.01
N GLU A 57 12.58 7.47 -12.94
CA GLU A 57 11.78 7.58 -11.73
C GLU A 57 11.11 6.24 -11.51
N GLU A 58 11.67 5.47 -10.58
CA GLU A 58 11.11 4.22 -10.09
C GLU A 58 9.60 4.39 -9.86
N PRO A 59 8.75 3.47 -10.36
CA PRO A 59 7.32 3.58 -10.16
C PRO A 59 7.01 3.71 -8.68
N SER A 60 6.37 4.82 -8.28
CA SER A 60 5.87 4.98 -6.92
C SER A 60 4.69 4.04 -6.75
N TYR A 61 4.96 2.85 -6.21
CA TYR A 61 3.95 1.88 -5.79
C TYR A 61 3.12 2.38 -4.60
N ASP A 62 3.28 3.63 -4.17
CA ASP A 62 2.54 4.21 -3.04
C ASP A 62 1.11 4.59 -3.39
N ALA A 63 0.73 4.48 -4.66
CA ALA A 63 -0.62 4.74 -5.10
C ALA A 63 -1.12 3.69 -6.11
N LEU A 64 -2.40 3.39 -6.02
CA LEU A 64 -3.17 2.62 -6.99
C LEU A 64 -4.43 3.41 -7.33
N LEU A 65 -4.80 3.43 -8.61
CA LEU A 65 -5.99 4.14 -9.10
C LEU A 65 -7.15 3.18 -9.22
N ASP A 66 -8.31 3.55 -8.67
CA ASP A 66 -9.56 2.85 -8.91
C ASP A 66 -10.06 3.05 -10.37
N ARG A 67 -11.16 2.41 -10.77
CA ARG A 67 -11.75 2.58 -12.11
C ARG A 67 -12.14 4.03 -12.45
N SER A 68 -12.41 4.85 -11.46
CA SER A 68 -12.76 6.28 -11.62
C SER A 68 -11.53 7.19 -11.62
N GLY A 69 -10.32 6.64 -11.44
CA GLY A 69 -9.07 7.41 -11.35
C GLY A 69 -8.76 7.95 -9.96
N THR A 70 -9.50 7.56 -8.94
CA THR A 70 -9.26 7.93 -7.53
C THR A 70 -8.05 7.18 -7.00
N ALA A 71 -7.09 7.90 -6.43
CA ALA A 71 -5.87 7.31 -5.89
C ALA A 71 -6.07 6.78 -4.47
N VAL A 72 -5.88 5.46 -4.29
CA VAL A 72 -5.68 4.80 -3.00
C VAL A 72 -4.20 4.80 -2.67
N ARG A 73 -3.83 5.35 -1.52
CA ARG A 73 -2.44 5.54 -1.10
C ARG A 73 -2.16 4.87 0.22
N LEU A 74 -0.96 4.33 0.39
CA LEU A 74 -0.49 3.91 1.70
C LEU A 74 -0.39 5.12 2.64
N ILE A 75 -0.78 4.95 3.90
CA ILE A 75 -0.77 6.03 4.90
C ILE A 75 0.64 6.14 5.51
N GLY A 76 1.19 7.35 5.58
CA GLY A 76 2.45 7.64 6.30
C GLY A 76 3.58 6.69 5.92
N GLU A 77 4.23 6.12 6.93
CA GLU A 77 5.37 5.20 6.81
C GLU A 77 4.97 3.73 6.64
N THR A 78 3.70 3.43 6.30
CA THR A 78 3.19 2.05 6.18
C THR A 78 4.11 1.16 5.37
N ARG A 79 4.57 1.61 4.19
CA ARG A 79 5.52 0.83 3.38
C ARG A 79 6.79 0.49 4.15
N GLN A 80 7.42 1.48 4.78
CA GLN A 80 8.68 1.28 5.49
C GLN A 80 8.52 0.35 6.70
N VAL A 81 7.41 0.50 7.44
CA VAL A 81 7.08 -0.38 8.57
C VAL A 81 6.90 -1.82 8.10
N LEU A 82 6.07 -2.06 7.09
CA LEU A 82 5.83 -3.41 6.57
C LEU A 82 7.08 -4.01 5.92
N THR A 83 7.88 -3.22 5.21
CA THR A 83 9.19 -3.64 4.70
C THR A 83 10.17 -3.98 5.83
N THR A 84 10.12 -3.27 6.96
CA THR A 84 10.95 -3.61 8.14
C THR A 84 10.53 -4.96 8.72
N LEU A 85 9.22 -5.17 8.92
CA LEU A 85 8.69 -6.46 9.40
C LEU A 85 9.04 -7.63 8.47
N LEU A 86 9.07 -7.37 7.15
CA LEU A 86 9.41 -8.38 6.14
C LEU A 86 10.88 -8.80 6.16
N ASN A 87 11.80 -7.89 6.45
CA ASN A 87 13.23 -8.10 6.19
C ASN A 87 14.11 -8.15 7.44
N ASP A 88 13.67 -7.58 8.56
CA ASP A 88 14.49 -7.51 9.75
C ASP A 88 14.44 -8.83 10.54
N PRO A 89 15.58 -9.55 10.72
CA PRO A 89 15.61 -10.84 11.42
C PRO A 89 15.07 -10.79 12.84
N ARG A 90 15.02 -9.61 13.48
CA ARG A 90 14.41 -9.42 14.81
C ARG A 90 12.95 -9.84 14.83
N TYR A 91 12.24 -9.78 13.70
CA TYR A 91 10.82 -10.12 13.59
C TYR A 91 10.59 -11.48 12.90
N ALA A 92 11.63 -12.28 12.64
CA ALA A 92 11.49 -13.57 11.95
C ALA A 92 10.49 -14.53 12.66
N GLU A 93 10.41 -14.44 13.98
CA GLU A 93 9.49 -15.22 14.83
C GLU A 93 8.21 -14.44 15.21
N THR A 94 7.95 -13.31 14.55
CA THR A 94 6.74 -12.50 14.76
C THR A 94 5.68 -12.93 13.74
N TYR A 95 4.52 -13.34 14.23
CA TYR A 95 3.38 -13.62 13.39
C TYR A 95 2.71 -12.30 12.97
N VAL A 96 2.58 -12.05 11.67
CA VAL A 96 1.94 -10.83 11.14
C VAL A 96 0.66 -11.21 10.42
N ALA A 97 -0.46 -10.60 10.82
CA ALA A 97 -1.79 -10.92 10.32
C ALA A 97 -2.59 -9.67 9.95
N VAL A 98 -3.67 -9.89 9.20
CA VAL A 98 -4.70 -8.88 8.93
C VAL A 98 -6.02 -9.35 9.53
N SER A 99 -6.69 -8.44 10.25
CA SER A 99 -8.07 -8.61 10.70
C SER A 99 -8.81 -7.31 10.45
N SER A 100 -9.73 -7.31 9.49
CA SER A 100 -10.43 -6.11 9.06
C SER A 100 -11.88 -6.38 8.69
N THR A 101 -12.71 -5.37 8.90
CA THR A 101 -14.04 -5.31 8.32
C THR A 101 -14.07 -4.25 7.23
N CYS A 102 -14.58 -4.61 6.07
CA CYS A 102 -14.58 -3.76 4.88
C CYS A 102 -15.87 -4.01 4.09
N ASP A 103 -16.48 -2.95 3.58
CA ASP A 103 -17.65 -3.04 2.70
C ASP A 103 -17.33 -3.74 1.37
N GLU A 104 -16.06 -3.75 0.95
CA GLU A 104 -15.62 -4.34 -0.31
C GLU A 104 -14.39 -5.26 -0.12
N PRO A 105 -14.55 -6.45 0.50
CA PRO A 105 -13.44 -7.35 0.82
C PRO A 105 -12.60 -7.76 -0.40
N HIS A 106 -13.23 -7.87 -1.57
CA HIS A 106 -12.51 -8.20 -2.82
C HIS A 106 -11.61 -7.05 -3.28
N TRP A 107 -12.01 -5.79 -3.09
CA TRP A 107 -11.19 -4.63 -3.42
C TRP A 107 -9.97 -4.56 -2.51
N ALA A 108 -10.19 -4.76 -1.21
CA ALA A 108 -9.10 -4.85 -0.23
C ALA A 108 -8.11 -5.98 -0.56
N ALA A 109 -8.61 -7.17 -0.94
CA ALA A 109 -7.75 -8.28 -1.37
C ALA A 109 -6.91 -7.95 -2.61
N GLU A 110 -7.48 -7.24 -3.57
CA GLU A 110 -6.74 -6.78 -4.76
C GLU A 110 -5.66 -5.75 -4.41
N LEU A 111 -5.94 -4.81 -3.49
CA LEU A 111 -4.93 -3.86 -3.02
C LEU A 111 -3.77 -4.56 -2.31
N LEU A 112 -4.06 -5.58 -1.47
CA LEU A 112 -3.03 -6.41 -0.84
C LEU A 112 -2.14 -7.09 -1.88
N GLU A 113 -2.69 -7.51 -3.01
CA GLU A 113 -1.91 -8.12 -4.10
C GLU A 113 -1.11 -7.09 -4.90
N LYS A 114 -1.66 -5.90 -5.12
CA LYS A 114 -1.08 -4.90 -6.02
C LYS A 114 -0.08 -3.97 -5.35
N PHE A 115 -0.26 -3.60 -4.09
CA PHE A 115 0.81 -2.97 -3.34
C PHE A 115 1.98 -3.94 -3.24
N LYS A 116 3.19 -3.47 -3.55
CA LYS A 116 4.40 -4.30 -3.49
C LYS A 116 5.29 -3.87 -2.34
N LEU A 117 6.08 -4.76 -1.77
CA LEU A 117 7.11 -4.46 -0.77
C LEU A 117 8.47 -4.91 -1.30
N GLU A 118 9.52 -4.18 -0.93
CA GLU A 118 10.89 -4.58 -1.25
C GLU A 118 11.33 -5.69 -0.30
N LYS A 119 11.73 -6.83 -0.87
CA LYS A 119 12.31 -7.97 -0.17
C LYS A 119 13.81 -8.05 -0.49
N ILE A 120 14.62 -8.17 0.56
CA ILE A 120 16.07 -8.32 0.44
C ILE A 120 16.37 -9.76 0.03
N ASN A 121 17.10 -9.90 -1.09
CA ASN A 121 17.60 -11.18 -1.52
C ASN A 121 18.96 -11.46 -0.87
N HIS A 122 19.01 -12.40 0.07
CA HIS A 122 20.26 -12.78 0.76
C HIS A 122 21.30 -13.41 -0.16
N ASN A 123 20.90 -13.97 -1.31
CA ASN A 123 21.82 -14.59 -2.27
C ASN A 123 22.44 -13.58 -3.24
N ASN A 124 21.83 -12.40 -3.39
CA ASN A 124 22.36 -11.31 -4.22
C ASN A 124 21.86 -9.95 -3.72
N GLN A 125 22.63 -9.33 -2.82
CA GLN A 125 22.28 -8.07 -2.17
C GLN A 125 22.06 -6.89 -3.14
N ASN A 126 22.50 -7.00 -4.39
CA ASN A 126 22.32 -5.97 -5.42
C ASN A 126 21.00 -6.08 -6.19
N LYS A 127 20.20 -7.14 -5.96
CA LYS A 127 18.93 -7.36 -6.66
C LYS A 127 17.75 -7.17 -5.71
N LYS A 128 16.99 -6.10 -5.95
CA LYS A 128 15.71 -5.85 -5.28
C LYS A 128 14.67 -6.82 -5.82
N GLU A 129 13.96 -7.50 -4.93
CA GLU A 129 12.79 -8.30 -5.26
C GLU A 129 11.54 -7.59 -4.76
N TRP A 130 10.53 -7.42 -5.63
CA TRP A 130 9.26 -6.79 -5.27
C TRP A 130 8.20 -7.88 -5.09
N VAL A 131 7.68 -8.02 -3.86
CA VAL A 131 6.67 -9.03 -3.51
C VAL A 131 5.31 -8.37 -3.20
N PRO A 132 4.16 -9.04 -3.41
CA PRO A 132 2.87 -8.52 -2.96
C PRO A 132 2.89 -8.18 -1.47
N MET A 133 2.29 -7.06 -1.07
CA MET A 133 2.16 -6.68 0.35
C MET A 133 1.42 -7.76 1.13
N GLY A 134 0.43 -8.37 0.49
CA GLY A 134 -0.31 -9.51 1.00
C GLY A 134 0.57 -10.70 1.37
N SER A 135 1.77 -10.87 0.80
CA SER A 135 2.63 -12.01 1.15
C SER A 135 3.28 -11.90 2.53
N LEU A 136 3.27 -10.71 3.15
CA LEU A 136 3.74 -10.52 4.52
C LEU A 136 2.78 -11.15 5.54
N PHE A 137 1.48 -11.03 5.28
CA PHE A 137 0.45 -11.58 6.15
C PHE A 137 0.35 -13.08 5.82
N THR A 138 0.81 -13.94 6.73
CA THR A 138 0.94 -15.38 6.50
C THR A 138 -0.42 -16.08 6.57
N ASP A 139 -0.62 -16.98 7.53
CA ASP A 139 -1.75 -17.94 7.52
C ASP A 139 -3.11 -17.31 7.86
N LEU A 140 -3.13 -16.09 8.42
CA LEU A 140 -4.36 -15.42 8.86
C LEU A 140 -4.56 -14.09 8.13
N LYS A 141 -5.48 -14.11 7.16
CA LYS A 141 -6.06 -12.94 6.50
C LYS A 141 -7.56 -13.01 6.64
N GLU A 142 -8.06 -12.29 7.63
CA GLU A 142 -9.48 -12.24 7.91
C GLU A 142 -10.02 -10.87 7.49
N VAL A 143 -10.61 -10.82 6.29
CA VAL A 143 -11.28 -9.62 5.77
C VAL A 143 -12.75 -9.95 5.58
N TYR A 144 -13.59 -9.41 6.45
CA TYR A 144 -15.02 -9.69 6.47
C TYR A 144 -15.83 -8.51 5.95
N TYR A 145 -16.98 -8.81 5.36
CA TYR A 145 -17.97 -7.79 5.08
C TYR A 145 -18.62 -7.29 6.37
N ALA A 146 -18.42 -6.02 6.71
CA ALA A 146 -19.27 -5.31 7.67
C ALA A 146 -19.22 -3.80 7.39
N SER A 147 -20.37 -3.15 7.51
CA SER A 147 -20.47 -1.72 7.24
C SER A 147 -19.99 -0.88 8.42
N LYS A 148 -18.83 -0.24 8.23
CA LYS A 148 -18.30 0.78 9.15
C LYS A 148 -19.26 1.96 9.29
N ALA A 149 -19.96 2.33 8.21
CA ALA A 149 -20.99 3.37 8.24
C ALA A 149 -22.19 3.01 9.13
N ASP A 150 -22.63 1.76 9.10
CA ASP A 150 -23.71 1.28 9.97
C ASP A 150 -23.26 1.14 11.43
N GLN A 151 -22.03 0.67 11.67
CA GLN A 151 -21.45 0.65 13.01
C GLN A 151 -21.30 2.07 13.58
N HIS A 152 -20.76 3.02 12.82
CA HIS A 152 -20.61 4.41 13.22
C HIS A 152 -21.98 5.07 13.50
N ARG A 153 -22.98 4.85 12.63
CA ARG A 153 -24.37 5.29 12.88
C ARG A 153 -24.97 4.68 14.15
N THR A 154 -24.62 3.44 14.48
CA THR A 154 -25.11 2.76 15.68
C THR A 154 -24.47 3.31 16.95
N ILE A 155 -23.17 3.61 16.92
CA ILE A 155 -22.43 4.19 18.04
C ILE A 155 -22.91 5.62 18.35
N LEU A 156 -23.14 6.44 17.32
CA LEU A 156 -23.60 7.82 17.48
C LEU A 156 -25.08 7.97 17.88
N LYS A 157 -25.85 6.89 17.89
CA LYS A 157 -27.24 6.85 18.38
C LYS A 157 -27.35 6.59 19.90
N LYS A 158 -26.23 6.49 20.60
CA LYS A 158 -26.16 6.46 22.08
C LYS A 158 -26.01 7.87 22.63
#